data_AF-A0A2N6NXV2-F1
#
_entry.id   AF-A0A2N6NXV2-F1
#
_cell.length_a   1.000
_cell.length_b   1.000
_cell.length_c   1.000
_cell.angle_alpha   90.00
_cell.angle_beta   90.00
_cell.angle_gamma   90.00
#
_symmetry.space_group_name_H-M   'P 1'
#
loop_
_entity.id
_entity.type
_entity.pdbx_description
1 polymer ?
#
loop_
_entity_poly.entity_id
_entity_poly.type
_entity_poly.pdbx_seq_one_letter_code
_entity_poly.pdbx_strand_id
1 'polypeptide(L)'
;MKLLRVVIAALLAVVGQSDAKSTFSPARPPAAPLAVRSPYLNVWLNGRTDGGESGILPNQWPRFWTYLFDRIKSLTFDMWHSEGVQGWQGFIKVDGKTYNWMGNHPSTDFANQTAQYYTSTKTEFVMDVGGKVELTVSFLSPVFPDDHRRQSIPFSYMSVRVKSIDRHAHSVQIYSDVTGGKYKAQAAMAYLMD
;
A
#
# COMPACT_ATOMS: atom_id res chain seq x y z
N MET A 1 12.97 29.43 35.83
CA MET A 1 12.79 27.95 35.97
C MET A 1 11.62 27.37 35.18
N LYS A 2 10.50 28.08 34.96
CA LYS A 2 9.37 27.58 34.14
C LYS A 2 9.68 27.53 32.63
N LEU A 3 10.35 28.54 32.08
CA LEU A 3 10.74 28.62 30.67
C LEU A 3 11.69 27.48 30.24
N LEU A 4 12.65 27.12 31.08
CA LEU A 4 13.60 26.02 30.81
C LEU A 4 12.89 24.65 30.69
N ARG A 5 11.83 24.43 31.48
CA ARG A 5 11.03 23.18 31.43
C ARG A 5 10.18 23.09 30.16
N VAL A 6 9.66 24.22 29.68
CA VAL A 6 8.88 24.28 28.41
C VAL A 6 9.79 24.02 27.22
N VAL A 7 11.00 24.56 27.22
CA VAL A 7 12.00 24.34 26.15
C VAL A 7 12.45 22.87 26.13
N ILE A 8 12.69 22.25 27.28
CA ILE A 8 13.05 20.82 27.36
C ILE A 8 11.88 19.92 26.90
N ALA A 9 10.64 20.24 27.25
CA ALA A 9 9.47 19.50 26.79
C ALA A 9 9.27 19.63 25.27
N ALA A 10 9.51 20.81 24.70
CA ALA A 10 9.45 21.03 23.25
C ALA A 10 10.58 20.29 22.51
N LEU A 11 11.79 20.27 23.07
CA LEU A 11 12.92 19.50 22.51
C LEU A 11 12.67 17.98 22.58
N LEU A 12 12.07 17.47 23.66
CA LEU A 12 11.69 16.06 23.77
C LEU A 12 10.56 15.67 22.81
N ALA A 13 9.62 16.59 22.51
CA ALA A 13 8.56 16.36 21.53
C ALA A 13 9.10 16.27 20.09
N VAL A 14 10.17 17.01 19.77
CA VAL A 14 10.80 17.03 18.43
C VAL A 14 11.68 15.79 18.18
N VAL A 15 12.26 15.20 19.23
CA VAL A 15 13.12 14.01 19.09
C VAL A 15 12.32 12.71 18.84
N GLY A 16 10.99 12.73 19.03
CA GLY A 16 10.13 11.55 18.92
C GLY A 16 9.61 11.20 17.52
N GLN A 17 9.83 12.02 16.50
CA GLN A 17 9.37 11.77 15.13
C GLN A 17 10.53 11.31 14.24
N SER A 18 11.02 10.09 14.47
CA SER A 18 11.76 9.38 13.43
C SER A 18 10.74 8.65 12.55
N ASP A 19 10.59 9.06 11.30
CA ASP A 19 9.94 8.22 10.29
C ASP A 19 10.78 6.95 10.13
N ALA A 20 10.35 5.87 10.79
CA ALA A 20 10.99 4.58 10.69
C ALA A 20 10.84 4.08 9.24
N LYS A 21 11.95 4.01 8.52
CA LYS A 21 12.00 3.49 7.15
C LYS A 21 11.52 2.04 7.13
N SER A 22 10.61 1.69 6.20
CA SER A 22 10.10 0.33 6.05
C SER A 22 11.24 -0.68 5.91
N THR A 23 11.14 -1.78 6.66
CA THR A 23 12.04 -2.93 6.51
C THR A 23 11.49 -3.92 5.48
N PHE A 24 12.38 -4.71 4.87
CA PHE A 24 12.00 -5.66 3.80
C PHE A 24 12.73 -6.98 4.00
N SER A 25 12.02 -8.09 3.81
CA SER A 25 12.60 -9.43 3.89
C SER A 25 11.97 -10.38 2.86
N PRO A 26 12.75 -11.20 2.15
CA PRO A 26 14.22 -11.37 2.25
C PRO A 26 15.05 -10.22 1.66
N ALA A 27 14.47 -9.41 0.78
CA ALA A 27 15.07 -8.20 0.24
C ALA A 27 13.95 -7.21 -0.13
N ARG A 28 14.28 -6.00 -0.57
CA ARG A 28 13.27 -5.09 -1.12
C ARG A 28 12.86 -5.56 -2.52
N PRO A 29 11.60 -5.96 -2.76
CA PRO A 29 11.21 -6.48 -4.07
C PRO A 29 11.10 -5.33 -5.09
N PRO A 30 11.56 -5.51 -6.34
CA PRO A 30 11.29 -4.55 -7.42
C PRO A 30 9.81 -4.56 -7.83
N ALA A 31 9.13 -5.70 -7.66
CA ALA A 31 7.69 -5.85 -7.76
C ALA A 31 7.22 -6.93 -6.78
N ALA A 32 6.24 -6.63 -5.93
CA ALA A 32 5.70 -7.58 -4.96
C ALA A 32 4.40 -8.22 -5.47
N PRO A 33 4.26 -9.56 -5.43
CA PRO A 33 3.04 -10.21 -5.89
C PRO A 33 1.88 -9.93 -4.92
N LEU A 34 0.71 -9.54 -5.44
CA LEU A 34 -0.50 -9.32 -4.63
C LEU A 34 -1.58 -10.37 -4.93
N ALA A 35 -1.85 -10.65 -6.20
CA ALA A 35 -2.80 -11.69 -6.60
C ALA A 35 -2.32 -12.34 -7.89
N VAL A 36 -1.59 -13.45 -7.79
CA VAL A 36 -0.89 -14.11 -8.91
C VAL A 36 -1.35 -15.55 -9.02
N ARG A 37 -2.40 -15.79 -9.79
CA ARG A 37 -3.04 -17.11 -9.87
C ARG A 37 -3.28 -17.63 -11.27
N SER A 38 -3.65 -16.76 -12.20
CA SER A 38 -4.00 -17.16 -13.57
C SER A 38 -3.60 -16.05 -14.54
N PRO A 39 -3.61 -16.28 -15.86
CA PRO A 39 -3.33 -15.24 -16.83
C PRO A 39 -4.23 -14.00 -16.68
N TYR A 40 -5.43 -14.12 -16.10
CA TYR A 40 -6.38 -13.01 -15.92
C TYR A 40 -6.41 -12.45 -14.48
N LEU A 41 -5.89 -13.20 -13.49
CA LEU A 41 -5.72 -12.75 -12.11
C LEU A 41 -4.22 -12.72 -11.79
N ASN A 42 -3.58 -11.61 -12.13
CA ASN A 42 -2.13 -11.46 -12.06
C ASN A 42 -1.73 -9.99 -11.76
N VAL A 43 -1.87 -9.61 -10.48
CA VAL A 43 -1.73 -8.24 -9.96
C VAL A 43 -0.50 -8.14 -9.04
N TRP A 44 0.29 -7.09 -9.25
CA TRP A 44 1.57 -6.82 -8.59
C TRP A 44 1.63 -5.38 -8.07
N LEU A 45 2.40 -5.18 -7.01
CA LEU A 45 2.84 -3.87 -6.53
C LEU A 45 4.21 -3.56 -7.15
N ASN A 46 4.23 -2.76 -8.20
CA ASN A 46 5.46 -2.47 -8.94
C ASN A 46 6.29 -1.38 -8.24
N GLY A 47 7.56 -1.24 -8.66
CA GLY A 47 8.36 -0.09 -8.29
C GLY A 47 7.72 1.23 -8.71
N ARG A 48 7.89 2.27 -7.89
CA ARG A 48 7.27 3.57 -8.15
C ARG A 48 7.92 4.28 -9.33
N THR A 49 7.13 5.02 -10.09
CA THR A 49 7.59 5.80 -11.26
C THR A 49 7.92 7.26 -10.92
N ASP A 50 7.55 7.72 -9.73
CA ASP A 50 7.74 9.10 -9.24
C ASP A 50 9.07 9.28 -8.49
N GLY A 51 9.96 8.28 -8.53
CA GLY A 51 11.21 8.27 -7.77
C GLY A 51 11.03 7.96 -6.27
N GLY A 52 9.80 7.72 -5.82
CA GLY A 52 9.51 7.34 -4.45
C GLY A 52 9.97 5.92 -4.10
N GLU A 53 9.82 5.60 -2.82
CA GLU A 53 10.16 4.31 -2.22
C GLU A 53 9.31 3.14 -2.80
N SER A 54 9.93 2.18 -3.49
CA SER A 54 9.29 0.95 -4.00
C SER A 54 8.84 -0.02 -2.89
N GLY A 55 7.85 -0.88 -3.16
CA GLY A 55 7.38 -1.88 -2.18
C GLY A 55 6.54 -1.31 -1.04
N ILE A 56 6.08 -0.05 -1.16
CA ILE A 56 5.20 0.61 -0.19
C ILE A 56 3.76 0.52 -0.68
N LEU A 57 2.87 -0.20 0.00
CA LEU A 57 1.51 -0.44 -0.48
C LEU A 57 0.62 0.82 -0.57
N PRO A 58 0.67 1.77 0.39
CA PRO A 58 -0.07 3.02 0.30
C PRO A 58 0.42 3.94 -0.82
N ASN A 59 -0.47 4.83 -1.29
CA ASN A 59 -0.17 5.90 -2.25
C ASN A 59 0.36 5.42 -3.61
N GLN A 60 -0.01 4.22 -4.04
CA GLN A 60 0.23 3.75 -5.40
C GLN A 60 -0.78 2.70 -5.82
N TRP A 61 -1.02 2.62 -7.13
CA TRP A 61 -1.89 1.60 -7.69
C TRP A 61 -1.14 0.30 -7.96
N PRO A 62 -1.68 -0.84 -7.52
CA PRO A 62 -1.32 -2.14 -8.08
C PRO A 62 -1.51 -2.18 -9.59
N ARG A 63 -0.76 -3.06 -10.26
CA ARG A 63 -0.79 -3.21 -11.71
C ARG A 63 -0.86 -4.66 -12.13
N PHE A 64 -1.53 -4.90 -13.25
CA PHE A 64 -1.55 -6.19 -13.91
C PHE A 64 -0.21 -6.45 -14.64
N TRP A 65 0.23 -7.71 -14.67
CA TRP A 65 1.60 -8.10 -15.04
C TRP A 65 2.07 -7.71 -16.45
N THR A 66 1.18 -7.70 -17.46
CA THR A 66 1.58 -7.39 -18.86
C THR A 66 2.05 -5.95 -19.06
N TYR A 67 1.80 -5.08 -18.09
CA TYR A 67 2.11 -3.65 -18.19
C TYR A 67 3.38 -3.24 -17.45
N LEU A 68 4.23 -4.22 -17.11
CA LEU A 68 5.58 -4.01 -16.56
C LEU A 68 6.57 -3.40 -17.58
N PHE A 69 6.22 -3.29 -18.87
CA PHE A 69 7.16 -2.96 -19.95
C PHE A 69 6.95 -1.64 -20.70
N ASP A 70 5.96 -0.80 -20.35
CA ASP A 70 5.76 0.47 -21.08
C ASP A 70 6.64 1.61 -20.52
N ARG A 71 7.97 1.45 -20.68
CA ARG A 71 8.99 2.47 -20.37
C ARG A 71 9.20 3.48 -21.52
N ILE A 72 8.54 3.29 -22.67
CA ILE A 72 8.82 4.04 -23.91
C ILE A 72 7.69 5.00 -24.31
N LYS A 73 6.48 4.92 -23.74
CA LYS A 73 5.42 5.90 -24.03
C LYS A 73 5.53 7.27 -23.31
N SER A 74 6.57 7.49 -22.51
CA SER A 74 6.84 8.81 -21.88
C SER A 74 7.19 9.92 -22.90
N LEU A 75 7.40 9.59 -24.17
CA LEU A 75 7.79 10.55 -25.22
C LEU A 75 6.63 10.99 -26.13
N THR A 76 5.44 10.41 -25.97
CA THR A 76 4.24 10.86 -26.68
C THR A 76 3.26 11.42 -25.66
N PHE A 77 2.90 12.68 -25.86
CA PHE A 77 1.88 13.45 -25.14
C PHE A 77 0.49 12.81 -25.33
N ASP A 78 0.28 11.62 -24.80
CA ASP A 78 -1.02 10.99 -24.76
C ASP A 78 -1.29 10.50 -23.34
N MET A 79 -1.84 11.43 -22.55
CA MET A 79 -2.21 11.31 -21.14
C MET A 79 -3.39 10.33 -20.92
N TRP A 80 -3.56 9.35 -21.81
CA TRP A 80 -4.77 8.55 -21.99
C TRP A 80 -4.61 7.05 -21.71
N HIS A 81 -3.38 6.54 -21.58
CA HIS A 81 -3.13 5.10 -21.50
C HIS A 81 -2.69 4.66 -20.09
N SER A 82 -3.63 4.65 -19.13
CA SER A 82 -3.44 3.99 -17.82
C SER A 82 -3.68 2.47 -17.89
N GLU A 83 -3.15 1.85 -18.94
CA GLU A 83 -3.39 0.43 -19.19
C GLU A 83 -2.65 -0.41 -18.14
N GLY A 84 -3.39 -1.30 -17.49
CA GLY A 84 -2.87 -2.19 -16.46
C GLY A 84 -2.98 -1.70 -15.02
N VAL A 85 -3.46 -0.48 -14.74
CA VAL A 85 -3.79 -0.09 -13.36
C VAL A 85 -4.93 -0.97 -12.86
N GLN A 86 -4.65 -1.77 -11.84
CA GLN A 86 -5.68 -2.45 -11.05
C GLN A 86 -5.94 -1.56 -9.85
N GLY A 87 -6.91 -0.66 -9.94
CA GLY A 87 -7.24 0.09 -8.76
C GLY A 87 -7.99 -0.81 -7.77
N TRP A 88 -7.24 -1.00 -6.71
CA TRP A 88 -7.58 -1.77 -5.55
C TRP A 88 -7.32 -0.80 -4.42
N GLN A 89 -8.39 -0.31 -3.81
CA GLN A 89 -8.32 0.71 -2.79
C GLN A 89 -8.52 0.09 -1.42
N GLY A 90 -7.85 0.66 -0.42
CA GLY A 90 -7.94 0.27 0.97
C GLY A 90 -7.98 1.48 1.89
N PHE A 91 -8.99 1.55 2.76
CA PHE A 91 -9.04 2.52 3.86
C PHE A 91 -9.21 1.83 5.21
N ILE A 92 -8.64 2.43 6.25
CA ILE A 92 -8.86 2.06 7.63
C ILE A 92 -9.27 3.32 8.40
N LYS A 93 -10.32 3.22 9.20
CA LYS A 93 -10.71 4.29 10.13
C LYS A 93 -10.44 3.82 11.55
N VAL A 94 -9.69 4.61 12.31
CA VAL A 94 -9.34 4.36 13.72
C VAL A 94 -9.77 5.56 14.53
N ASP A 95 -10.70 5.36 15.47
CA ASP A 95 -11.26 6.40 16.33
C ASP A 95 -11.72 7.65 15.56
N GLY A 96 -12.37 7.44 14.41
CA GLY A 96 -12.91 8.50 13.57
C GLY A 96 -11.94 9.06 12.53
N LYS A 97 -10.62 8.85 12.64
CA LYS A 97 -9.63 9.29 11.64
C LYS A 97 -9.39 8.21 10.59
N THR A 98 -9.41 8.59 9.31
CA THR A 98 -9.28 7.66 8.17
C THR A 98 -7.87 7.73 7.59
N TYR A 99 -7.31 6.58 7.24
CA TYR A 99 -5.99 6.41 6.64
C TYR A 99 -6.09 5.54 5.39
N ASN A 100 -5.41 5.93 4.32
CA ASN A 100 -5.23 5.11 3.12
C ASN A 100 -4.11 4.08 3.37
N TRP A 101 -4.42 2.79 3.29
CA TRP A 101 -3.44 1.70 3.45
C TRP A 101 -3.08 0.98 2.15
N MET A 102 -3.79 1.25 1.05
CA MET A 102 -3.54 0.67 -0.26
C MET A 102 -4.24 1.47 -1.36
N GLY A 103 -3.58 1.61 -2.51
CA GLY A 103 -4.13 2.34 -3.64
C GLY A 103 -3.70 3.81 -3.64
N ASN A 104 -4.05 4.53 -4.70
CA ASN A 104 -3.58 5.89 -4.96
C ASN A 104 -4.72 6.92 -4.93
N HIS A 105 -5.74 6.72 -4.09
CA HIS A 105 -6.73 7.76 -3.83
C HIS A 105 -6.05 9.02 -3.26
N PRO A 106 -6.38 10.24 -3.75
CA PRO A 106 -5.82 11.50 -3.25
C PRO A 106 -6.21 11.70 -1.79
N SER A 107 -5.32 11.27 -0.89
CA SER A 107 -5.51 11.25 0.56
C SER A 107 -4.34 11.99 1.20
N THR A 108 -4.59 12.67 2.31
CA THR A 108 -3.54 13.35 3.08
C THR A 108 -2.96 12.47 4.19
N ASP A 109 -3.72 11.47 4.64
CA ASP A 109 -3.36 10.56 5.71
C ASP A 109 -3.17 9.14 5.16
N PHE A 110 -1.95 8.62 5.26
CA PHE A 110 -1.58 7.26 4.87
C PHE A 110 -1.24 6.43 6.11
N ALA A 111 -1.52 5.13 6.05
CA ALA A 111 -0.98 4.18 7.01
C ALA A 111 0.55 4.12 6.82
N ASN A 112 1.32 4.15 7.90
CA ASN A 112 2.77 4.14 7.82
C ASN A 112 3.28 2.69 7.72
N GLN A 113 3.76 2.28 6.54
CA GLN A 113 4.30 0.94 6.37
C GLN A 113 5.66 0.77 7.06
N THR A 114 5.72 -0.16 8.01
CA THR A 114 6.90 -0.43 8.84
C THR A 114 7.67 -1.66 8.38
N ALA A 115 7.01 -2.65 7.78
CA ALA A 115 7.66 -3.84 7.27
C ALA A 115 6.93 -4.47 6.08
N GLN A 116 7.69 -5.17 5.24
CA GLN A 116 7.19 -6.05 4.20
C GLN A 116 7.93 -7.39 4.24
N TYR A 117 7.17 -8.48 4.15
CA TYR A 117 7.69 -9.84 4.06
C TYR A 117 7.10 -10.54 2.85
N TYR A 118 7.90 -11.33 2.13
CA TYR A 118 7.34 -12.18 1.08
C TYR A 118 8.00 -13.55 1.00
N THR A 119 7.21 -14.50 0.50
CA THR A 119 7.61 -15.85 0.10
C THR A 119 7.16 -16.07 -1.35
N SER A 120 7.38 -17.26 -1.91
CA SER A 120 6.95 -17.58 -3.27
C SER A 120 5.44 -17.46 -3.50
N THR A 121 4.61 -17.56 -2.45
CA THR A 121 3.14 -17.57 -2.58
C THR A 121 2.43 -16.52 -1.72
N LYS A 122 3.15 -15.79 -0.86
CA LYS A 122 2.56 -14.86 0.10
C LYS A 122 3.35 -13.57 0.17
N THR A 123 2.66 -12.43 0.25
CA THR A 123 3.24 -11.12 0.58
C THR A 123 2.47 -10.51 1.74
N GLU A 124 3.19 -9.99 2.74
CA GLU A 124 2.64 -9.34 3.92
C GLU A 124 3.19 -7.93 4.05
N PHE A 125 2.30 -7.01 4.41
CA PHE A 125 2.61 -5.64 4.75
C PHE A 125 2.18 -5.37 6.18
N VAL A 126 3.07 -4.79 6.97
CA VAL A 126 2.81 -4.36 8.35
C VAL A 126 2.86 -2.84 8.37
N MET A 127 1.84 -2.24 8.96
CA MET A 127 1.68 -0.79 8.99
C MET A 127 1.28 -0.32 10.39
N ASP A 128 1.88 0.78 10.84
CA ASP A 128 1.40 1.58 11.96
C ASP A 128 0.31 2.53 11.46
N VAL A 129 -0.84 2.53 12.12
CA VAL A 129 -1.95 3.43 11.84
C VAL A 129 -2.12 4.40 13.01
N GLY A 130 -1.54 5.60 12.85
CA GLY A 130 -1.71 6.72 13.76
C GLY A 130 -1.11 6.54 15.16
N GLY A 131 -0.14 5.64 15.32
CA GLY A 131 0.46 5.27 16.61
C GLY A 131 -0.46 4.47 17.53
N LYS A 132 -1.59 3.96 17.01
CA LYS A 132 -2.67 3.35 17.80
C LYS A 132 -2.83 1.86 17.55
N VAL A 133 -2.89 1.48 16.28
CA VAL A 133 -3.06 0.08 15.86
C VAL A 133 -2.04 -0.32 14.81
N GLU A 134 -1.62 -1.57 14.86
CA GLU A 134 -0.88 -2.26 13.81
C GLU A 134 -1.88 -2.92 12.86
N LEU A 135 -1.75 -2.61 11.57
CA LEU A 135 -2.48 -3.21 10.47
C LEU A 135 -1.54 -4.18 9.74
N THR A 136 -1.90 -5.45 9.71
CA THR A 136 -1.23 -6.47 8.90
C THR A 136 -2.12 -6.89 7.74
N VAL A 137 -1.66 -6.69 6.51
CA VAL A 137 -2.36 -7.12 5.29
C VAL A 137 -1.55 -8.21 4.63
N SER A 138 -2.16 -9.38 4.44
CA SER A 138 -1.53 -10.54 3.82
C SER A 138 -2.23 -10.90 2.51
N PHE A 139 -1.46 -10.97 1.44
CA PHE A 139 -1.85 -11.43 0.12
C PHE A 139 -1.32 -12.84 -0.08
N LEU A 140 -2.19 -13.79 -0.38
CA LEU A 140 -1.83 -15.22 -0.55
C LEU A 140 -2.38 -15.74 -1.88
N SER A 141 -1.47 -16.22 -2.71
CA SER A 141 -1.77 -16.92 -3.97
C SER A 141 -1.38 -18.40 -3.81
N PRO A 142 -2.32 -19.26 -3.36
CA PRO A 142 -1.99 -20.63 -3.00
C PRO A 142 -1.65 -21.48 -4.24
N VAL A 143 -0.73 -22.42 -4.05
CA VAL A 143 -0.34 -23.43 -5.06
C VAL A 143 -0.68 -24.80 -4.48
N PHE A 144 -1.44 -25.60 -5.22
CA PHE A 144 -1.85 -26.94 -4.83
C PHE A 144 -1.39 -27.96 -5.89
N PRO A 145 -0.12 -28.42 -5.82
CA PRO A 145 0.45 -29.29 -6.85
C PRO A 145 -0.34 -30.59 -7.07
N ASP A 146 -0.83 -31.18 -5.98
CA ASP A 146 -1.47 -32.51 -5.98
C ASP A 146 -3.01 -32.45 -6.02
N ASP A 147 -3.60 -31.24 -5.95
CA ASP A 147 -5.06 -31.04 -6.00
C ASP A 147 -5.40 -30.19 -7.24
N HIS A 148 -5.52 -30.86 -8.38
CA HIS A 148 -5.85 -30.23 -9.66
C HIS A 148 -7.18 -29.46 -9.61
N ARG A 149 -8.15 -29.89 -8.80
CA ARG A 149 -9.44 -29.20 -8.66
C ARG A 149 -9.25 -27.84 -8.00
N ARG A 150 -8.54 -27.78 -6.88
CA ARG A 150 -8.17 -26.50 -6.24
C ARG A 150 -7.22 -25.70 -7.12
N GLN A 151 -6.41 -26.36 -7.93
CA GLN A 151 -5.50 -25.69 -8.85
C GLN A 151 -6.23 -24.93 -9.97
N SER A 152 -7.39 -25.43 -10.42
CA SER A 152 -8.18 -24.82 -11.50
C SER A 152 -9.04 -23.62 -11.09
N ILE A 153 -9.14 -23.28 -9.80
CA ILE A 153 -9.99 -22.16 -9.36
C ILE A 153 -9.17 -20.85 -9.38
N PRO A 154 -9.57 -19.82 -10.15
CA PRO A 154 -8.82 -18.58 -10.31
C PRO A 154 -9.09 -17.60 -9.17
N PHE A 155 -8.65 -17.93 -7.95
CA PHE A 155 -8.81 -17.06 -6.78
C PHE A 155 -7.48 -16.81 -6.04
N SER A 156 -7.43 -15.69 -5.32
CA SER A 156 -6.39 -15.33 -4.35
C SER A 156 -7.03 -14.85 -3.06
N TYR A 157 -6.30 -14.91 -1.95
CA TYR A 157 -6.79 -14.41 -0.66
C TYR A 157 -6.13 -13.09 -0.30
N MET A 158 -6.91 -12.20 0.29
CA MET A 158 -6.43 -11.05 1.05
C MET A 158 -6.99 -11.18 2.47
N SER A 159 -6.11 -11.23 3.47
CA SER A 159 -6.49 -11.20 4.88
C SER A 159 -6.01 -9.93 5.54
N VAL A 160 -6.89 -9.29 6.31
CA VAL A 160 -6.58 -8.08 7.06
C VAL A 160 -6.67 -8.40 8.54
N ARG A 161 -5.63 -8.05 9.31
CA ARG A 161 -5.57 -8.19 10.76
C ARG A 161 -5.24 -6.85 11.38
N VAL A 162 -5.92 -6.51 12.47
CA VAL A 162 -5.70 -5.25 13.21
C VAL A 162 -5.46 -5.59 14.67
N LYS A 163 -4.46 -4.97 15.28
CA LYS A 163 -4.09 -5.17 16.68
C LYS A 163 -3.76 -3.82 17.33
N SER A 164 -4.25 -3.55 18.54
CA SER A 164 -3.81 -2.37 19.31
C SER A 164 -2.32 -2.49 19.68
N ILE A 165 -1.58 -1.39 19.53
CA ILE A 165 -0.17 -1.27 19.92
C ILE A 165 0.04 -0.33 21.12
N ASP A 166 -0.95 0.51 21.43
CA ASP A 166 -0.92 1.46 22.55
C ASP A 166 -1.59 0.93 23.84
N ARG A 167 -2.10 -0.31 23.81
CA ARG A 167 -2.85 -0.98 24.90
C ARG A 167 -4.23 -0.39 25.21
N HIS A 168 -4.81 0.39 24.31
CA HIS A 168 -6.16 0.92 24.42
C HIS A 168 -7.14 0.20 23.48
N ALA A 169 -8.43 0.27 23.82
CA ALA A 169 -9.48 -0.18 22.92
C ALA A 169 -9.74 0.88 21.84
N HIS A 170 -9.86 0.47 20.58
CA HIS A 170 -10.13 1.36 19.46
C HIS A 170 -11.36 0.95 18.67
N SER A 171 -12.07 1.94 18.14
CA SER A 171 -13.10 1.71 17.13
C SER A 171 -12.45 1.65 15.76
N VAL A 172 -12.57 0.49 15.09
CA VAL A 172 -11.91 0.23 13.80
C VAL A 172 -12.93 -0.10 12.72
N GLN A 173 -12.79 0.53 11.56
CA GLN A 173 -13.52 0.18 10.34
C GLN A 173 -12.51 -0.09 9.22
N ILE A 174 -12.69 -1.19 8.49
CA ILE A 174 -11.86 -1.56 7.34
C ILE A 174 -12.72 -1.47 6.08
N TYR A 175 -12.14 -0.91 5.03
CA TYR A 175 -12.72 -0.82 3.70
C TYR A 175 -11.71 -1.31 2.68
N SER A 176 -12.18 -2.09 1.70
CA SER A 176 -11.44 -2.36 0.47
C SER A 176 -12.40 -2.58 -0.70
N ASP A 177 -12.01 -2.09 -1.87
CA ASP A 177 -12.71 -2.36 -3.13
C ASP A 177 -11.71 -2.69 -4.25
N VAL A 178 -12.22 -3.38 -5.27
CA VAL A 178 -11.54 -3.56 -6.55
C VAL A 178 -12.49 -3.04 -7.62
N THR A 179 -12.06 -2.05 -8.38
CA THR A 179 -12.89 -1.50 -9.47
C THR A 179 -12.78 -2.33 -10.74
N GLY A 180 -13.89 -2.46 -11.45
CA GLY A 180 -13.97 -3.14 -12.75
C GLY A 180 -13.64 -2.27 -13.97
N GLY A 181 -13.16 -1.04 -13.78
CA GLY A 181 -12.98 -0.03 -14.84
C GLY A 181 -11.56 0.57 -14.91
N LYS A 182 -11.25 1.25 -16.01
CA LYS A 182 -9.96 1.96 -16.19
C LYS A 182 -9.89 3.15 -15.23
N TYR A 183 -8.88 3.20 -14.38
CA TYR A 183 -8.61 4.36 -13.53
C TYR A 183 -7.96 5.49 -14.33
N LYS A 184 -8.54 6.68 -14.32
CA LYS A 184 -7.87 7.90 -14.77
C LYS A 184 -7.07 8.45 -13.59
N ALA A 185 -5.75 8.47 -13.69
CA ALA A 185 -4.92 9.22 -12.75
C ALA A 185 -5.13 10.71 -13.06
N GLN A 186 -5.93 11.39 -12.26
CA GLN A 186 -6.13 12.83 -12.41
C GLN A 186 -4.94 13.53 -11.73
N ALA A 187 -3.97 13.98 -12.53
CA ALA A 187 -2.92 14.85 -12.05
C ALA A 187 -3.57 16.20 -11.70
N ALA A 188 -3.59 16.55 -10.42
CA ALA A 188 -3.92 17.91 -9.99
C ALA A 188 -2.73 18.81 -10.38
N MET A 189 -2.77 19.33 -11.62
CA MET A 189 -1.93 20.45 -12.04
C MET A 189 -2.46 21.70 -11.36
N ALA A 190 -1.91 22.02 -10.19
CA ALA A 190 -2.09 23.32 -9.58
C ALA A 190 -1.66 24.39 -10.61
N TYR A 191 -2.64 25.07 -11.16
CA TYR A 191 -2.45 26.25 -11.99
C TYR A 191 -1.67 27.27 -11.15
N LEU A 192 -0.41 27.50 -11.52
CA LEU A 192 0.29 28.72 -11.14
C LEU A 192 -0.42 29.85 -11.89
N MET A 193 -1.21 30.64 -11.16
CA MET A 193 -1.59 31.96 -11.60
C MET A 193 -0.43 32.89 -11.31
N ASP A 194 0.27 33.31 -12.37
CA ASP A 194 0.78 34.67 -12.52
C ASP A 194 0.09 35.28 -13.75
#